data_AF-A0ABD0PQ90-F1
#
_entry.id   AF-A0ABD0PQ90-F1
#
_cell.length_a   1.000
_cell.length_b   1.000
_cell.length_c   1.000
_cell.angle_alpha   90.00
_cell.angle_beta   90.00
_cell.angle_gamma   90.00
#
_symmetry.space_group_name_H-M   'P 1'
#
loop_
_entity.id
_entity.type
_entity.pdbx_description
1 polymer ?
#
loop_
_entity_poly.entity_id
_entity_poly.type
_entity_poly.pdbx_seq_one_letter_code
_entity_poly.pdbx_strand_id
1 'polypeptide(L)' 'WADLHFPMCHHGKRTVMKTVLKLGPNNGRNFYTCPIKMGKQCNFFQWAEKGPGISILPGC' A
#
# COMPACT_ATOMS: atom_id res chain seq x y z
N TRP A 1 -6.42 8.18 -11.28
CA TRP A 1 -5.45 8.30 -10.18
C TRP A 1 -5.40 6.98 -9.43
N ALA A 2 -4.23 6.33 -9.33
CA ALA A 2 -4.09 4.96 -8.82
C ALA A 2 -4.42 4.82 -7.32
N ASP A 3 -4.36 5.92 -6.57
CA ASP A 3 -4.62 6.01 -5.13
C ASP A 3 -6.10 5.93 -4.75
N LEU A 4 -7.02 6.12 -5.70
CA LEU A 4 -8.47 6.01 -5.47
C LEU A 4 -8.89 4.60 -5.02
N HIS A 5 -8.14 3.57 -5.42
CA HIS A 5 -8.39 2.16 -5.08
C HIS A 5 -7.60 1.68 -3.86
N PHE A 6 -6.81 2.55 -3.22
CA PHE A 6 -6.00 2.15 -2.09
C PHE A 6 -6.88 2.04 -0.82
N PRO A 7 -6.60 1.05 0.05
CA PRO A 7 -7.34 0.91 1.29
C PRO A 7 -7.17 2.14 2.17
N MET A 8 -8.15 2.41 3.03
CA MET A 8 -8.02 3.44 4.05
C MET A 8 -7.31 2.88 5.28
N CYS A 9 -6.45 3.68 5.89
CA CYS A 9 -5.88 3.35 7.18
C CYS A 9 -6.89 3.60 8.30
N HIS A 10 -6.56 3.25 9.56
CA HIS A 10 -7.47 3.45 10.71
C HIS A 10 -7.85 4.92 10.98
N HIS A 11 -7.15 5.87 10.38
CA HIS A 11 -7.50 7.29 10.46
C HIS A 11 -8.52 7.75 9.40
N GLY A 12 -9.00 6.84 8.54
CA GLY A 12 -9.86 7.18 7.40
C GLY A 12 -9.11 7.89 6.26
N LYS A 13 -7.78 7.91 6.28
CA LYS A 13 -6.95 8.49 5.21
C LYS A 13 -6.55 7.42 4.20
N ARG A 14 -6.49 7.78 2.91
CA ARG A 14 -5.94 6.92 1.84
C ARG A 14 -4.51 6.51 2.20
N THR A 15 -4.23 5.22 2.05
CA THR A 15 -2.89 4.68 2.31
C THR A 15 -1.93 5.05 1.20
N VAL A 16 -0.64 4.86 1.45
CA VAL A 16 0.40 4.98 0.43
C VAL A 16 0.95 3.59 0.11
N MET A 17 1.18 3.33 -1.17
CA MET A 17 1.87 2.14 -1.63
C MET A 17 3.38 2.34 -1.51
N LYS A 18 4.08 1.36 -0.95
CA LYS A 18 5.53 1.29 -0.89
C LYS A 18 6.00 -0.06 -1.42
N THR A 19 7.19 -0.10 -1.98
CA THR A 19 7.81 -1.33 -2.49
C THR A 19 8.91 -1.79 -1.54
N VAL A 20 8.98 -3.09 -1.29
CA VAL A 20 10.07 -3.67 -0.52
C VAL A 20 11.34 -3.65 -1.36
N LEU A 21 12.25 -2.73 -1.02
CA LEU A 21 13.57 -2.61 -1.64
C LEU A 21 14.61 -3.51 -0.96
N LYS A 22 14.30 -4.06 0.21
CA LYS A 22 15.18 -4.98 0.92
C LYS A 22 15.36 -6.24 0.08
N LEU A 23 16.61 -6.65 -0.12
CA LEU A 23 16.96 -7.90 -0.80
C LEU A 23 16.45 -9.09 0.03
N GLY A 24 15.69 -9.98 -0.61
CA GLY A 24 15.08 -11.14 0.03
C GLY A 24 13.88 -11.68 -0.76
N PRO A 25 13.19 -12.71 -0.24
CA PRO A 25 12.07 -13.36 -0.95
C PRO A 25 10.90 -12.44 -1.28
N ASN A 26 10.77 -11.32 -0.57
CA ASN A 26 9.71 -10.33 -0.75
C ASN A 26 10.19 -9.08 -1.50
N ASN A 27 11.41 -9.08 -2.05
CA ASN A 27 11.93 -7.95 -2.83
C ASN A 27 11.02 -7.66 -4.02
N GLY A 28 10.72 -6.38 -4.25
CA GLY A 28 9.81 -5.95 -5.31
C GLY A 28 8.32 -6.09 -5.00
N ARG A 29 7.92 -6.64 -3.82
CA ARG A 29 6.51 -6.67 -3.42
C ARG A 29 6.03 -5.30 -2.94
N ASN A 30 4.83 -4.93 -3.34
CA ASN A 30 4.18 -3.70 -2.92
C ASN A 30 3.34 -3.93 -1.64
N PHE A 31 3.29 -2.93 -0.77
CA PHE A 31 2.48 -2.93 0.45
C PHE A 31 1.90 -1.54 0.72
N TYR A 32 0.75 -1.50 1.37
CA TYR A 32 0.06 -0.30 1.79
C TYR A 32 0.35 0.03 3.24
N THR A 33 0.63 1.30 3.51
CA THR A 33 0.87 1.80 4.86
C THR A 33 0.26 3.19 5.08
N CYS A 34 0.18 3.61 6.34
CA CYS A 34 -0.33 4.91 6.72
C CYS A 34 0.59 6.04 6.18
N PRO A 35 0.03 7.10 5.56
CA PRO A 35 0.82 8.23 5.06
C PRO A 35 1.28 9.20 6.16
N ILE A 36 0.79 9.03 7.39
CA ILE A 36 1.07 9.96 8.49
C ILE A 36 2.53 9.80 8.95
N LYS A 37 3.17 10.91 9.34
CA LYS A 37 4.54 10.91 9.85
C LYS A 37 4.72 9.99 11.07
N MET A 38 5.92 9.45 11.20
CA MET A 38 6.37 8.64 12.33
C MET A 38 6.08 9.37 13.65
N GLY A 39 5.39 8.70 14.58
CA GLY A 39 4.88 9.27 15.83
C GLY A 39 3.35 9.48 15.86
N LYS A 40 2.69 9.63 14.70
CA LYS A 40 1.22 9.66 14.58
C LYS A 40 0.67 8.63 13.58
N GLN A 41 1.55 7.81 12.99
CA GLN A 41 1.12 6.73 12.10
C GLN A 41 0.35 5.68 12.87
N CYS A 42 -0.70 5.14 12.26
CA CYS A 42 -1.31 3.91 12.77
C CYS A 42 -0.51 2.70 12.29
N ASN A 43 -0.70 1.57 12.95
CA ASN A 43 -0.06 0.29 12.62
C ASN A 43 -0.72 -0.42 11.43
N PHE A 44 -1.35 0.34 10.51
CA PHE A 44 -1.95 -0.23 9.32
C PHE A 44 -0.87 -0.74 8.36
N PHE A 45 -0.97 -2.01 7.99
CA PHE A 45 -0.10 -2.69 7.04
C PHE A 45 -0.92 -3.71 6.26
N GLN A 46 -0.86 -3.65 4.94
CA GLN A 46 -1.51 -4.64 4.07
C GLN A 46 -0.65 -4.88 2.84
N TRP A 47 -0.45 -6.14 2.46
CA TRP A 47 0.21 -6.44 1.19
C TRP A 47 -0.67 -6.04 0.01
N ALA A 48 -0.08 -5.48 -1.03
CA ALA A 48 -0.74 -5.32 -2.32
C ALA A 48 -0.73 -6.68 -3.04
N GLU A 49 -1.57 -7.60 -2.58
CA GLU A 49 -1.74 -8.91 -3.23
C GLU A 49 -2.57 -8.76 -4.50
N LYS A 50 -2.32 -9.65 -5.49
CA LYS A 50 -3.17 -9.83 -6.68
C LYS A 50 -4.48 -10.54 -6.28
N GLY A 51 -5.27 -9.91 -5.43
CA GLY A 51 -6.67 -10.30 -5.21
C GLY A 51 -7.57 -9.71 -6.31
N PRO A 52 -8.73 -10.31 -6.62
CA PRO A 52 -9.59 -9.97 -7.77
C PRO A 52 -10.22 -8.56 -7.77
N GLY A 53 -9.72 -7.62 -6.95
CA GLY A 53 -10.16 -6.21 -6.91
C GLY A 53 -9.03 -5.18 -7.03
N ILE A 54 -7.76 -5.60 -7.06
CA ILE A 54 -6.61 -4.73 -7.36
C ILE A 54 -5.89 -5.34 -8.57
N SER A 55 -6.55 -5.23 -9.72
CA SER A 55 -5.83 -5.14 -10.98
C SER A 55 -4.96 -3.89 -10.87
N ILE A 56 -3.66 -4.09 -10.64
CA ILE A 56 -2.64 -3.13 -11.01
C ILE A 56 -2.93 -2.83 -12.48
N LEU A 57 -3.65 -1.74 -12.75
CA LEU A 57 -4.05 -1.35 -14.10
C LEU A 57 -2.77 -1.16 -14.90
N PRO A 58 -2.46 -2.05 -15.87
CA PRO A 58 -1.46 -1.74 -16.87
C PRO A 58 -2.18 -0.92 -17.93
N GLY A 59 -2.10 0.40 -17.82
CA GLY A 59 -2.60 1.32 -18.84
C GLY A 59 -4.03 1.80 -18.65
N CYS A 60 -4.15 3.02 -18.12
CA CYS A 60 -4.93 4.09 -18.73
C CYS A 60 -4.38 5.43 -18.25
#